data_AF-A0A5C3N3B8-F1
#
_entry.id   AF-A0A5C3N3B8-F1
#
_cell.length_a   1.000
_cell.length_b   1.000
_cell.length_c   1.000
_cell.angle_alpha   90.00
_cell.angle_beta   90.00
_cell.angle_gamma   90.00
#
_symmetry.space_group_name_H-M   'P 1'
#
loop_
_entity.id
_entity.type
_entity.pdbx_description
1 polymer ?
#
loop_
_entity_poly.entity_id
_entity_poly.type
_entity_poly.pdbx_seq_one_letter_code
_entity_poly.pdbx_strand_id
1 'polypeptide(L)'
;HVRPKVSYWAVGLCEAGAIFAYNFPHPPLTDRILSTLFDSSHSASALQTNPTLLLGTLLTTAGAYIRSRCYRALGQLFTFELSVRKEHHLVTSGPYSIVRHPAYTGSFLAFAGIHTCLFGPGSLLRASGILDTDVGKVIIGAAAVHGAIIAYFFISRTLAEDKVMKEKFGVEWDLWARRVPYRLIPGVF
;
A
#
# COMPACT_ATOMS: atom_id res chain seq x y z
N HIS A 1 -11.69 0.92 18.82
CA HIS A 1 -11.30 1.38 17.47
C HIS A 1 -10.00 0.70 17.03
N VAL A 2 -10.10 -0.44 16.33
CA VAL A 2 -8.94 -1.10 15.73
C VAL A 2 -8.50 -0.27 14.53
N ARG A 3 -7.27 0.25 14.56
CA ARG A 3 -6.72 1.04 13.46
C ARG A 3 -6.58 0.12 12.23
N PRO A 4 -7.08 0.49 11.03
CA PRO A 4 -7.06 -0.35 9.83
C PRO A 4 -5.64 -0.76 9.35
N LYS A 5 -4.57 -0.19 9.94
CA LYS A 5 -3.21 -0.66 9.72
C LYS A 5 -2.96 -2.05 10.31
N VAL A 6 -3.61 -2.41 11.41
CA VAL A 6 -3.37 -3.67 12.15
C VAL A 6 -3.85 -4.90 11.37
N SER A 7 -4.93 -4.77 10.60
CA SER A 7 -5.50 -5.90 9.84
C SER A 7 -4.60 -6.36 8.71
N TYR A 8 -3.97 -5.45 7.96
CA TYR A 8 -3.06 -5.81 6.87
C TYR A 8 -1.79 -6.51 7.35
N TRP A 9 -1.23 -6.06 8.48
CA TRP A 9 -0.08 -6.73 9.11
C TRP A 9 -0.45 -8.11 9.64
N ALA A 10 -1.64 -8.27 10.21
CA ALA A 10 -2.09 -9.57 10.71
C ALA A 10 -2.16 -10.62 9.58
N VAL A 11 -2.73 -10.28 8.42
CA VAL A 11 -2.82 -11.24 7.31
C VAL A 11 -1.45 -11.57 6.72
N GLY A 12 -0.57 -10.57 6.56
CA GLY A 12 0.81 -10.82 6.09
C GLY A 12 1.65 -11.66 7.06
N LEU A 13 1.47 -11.48 8.38
CA LEU A 13 2.11 -12.31 9.39
C LEU A 13 1.55 -13.74 9.41
N CYS A 14 0.24 -13.90 9.20
CA CYS A 14 -0.38 -15.21 9.03
C CYS A 14 0.14 -15.95 7.79
N GLU A 15 0.29 -15.25 6.67
CA GLU A 15 0.82 -15.81 5.42
C GLU A 15 2.31 -16.20 5.58
N ALA A 16 3.12 -15.34 6.18
CA ALA A 16 4.52 -15.67 6.49
C ALA A 16 4.63 -16.86 7.47
N GLY A 17 3.76 -16.91 8.48
CA GLY A 17 3.68 -18.02 9.44
C GLY A 17 3.27 -19.34 8.79
N ALA A 18 2.31 -19.31 7.86
CA ALA A 18 1.87 -20.49 7.12
C ALA A 18 2.97 -21.01 6.17
N ILE A 19 3.67 -20.11 5.47
CA ILE A 19 4.83 -20.47 4.63
C ILE A 19 5.94 -21.07 5.49
N PHE A 20 6.24 -20.49 6.65
CA PHE A 20 7.27 -21.00 7.55
C PHE A 20 6.90 -22.38 8.11
N ALA A 21 5.66 -22.57 8.56
CA ALA A 21 5.17 -23.85 9.08
C ALA A 21 5.16 -24.97 8.02
N TYR A 22 4.92 -24.63 6.75
CA TYR A 22 5.01 -25.58 5.64
C TYR A 22 6.46 -26.00 5.35
N ASN A 23 7.41 -25.07 5.39
CA ASN A 23 8.81 -25.34 5.08
C ASN A 23 9.59 -25.95 6.26
N PHE A 24 9.15 -25.72 7.51
CA PHE A 24 9.76 -26.26 8.74
C PHE A 24 8.70 -26.94 9.63
N PRO A 25 8.29 -28.18 9.30
CA PRO A 25 7.20 -28.86 9.99
C PRO A 25 7.57 -29.25 11.44
N HIS A 26 6.79 -28.77 12.41
CA HIS A 26 6.79 -29.25 13.80
C HIS A 26 5.46 -29.97 14.07
N PRO A 27 5.44 -31.31 14.19
CA PRO A 27 4.25 -32.14 13.93
C PRO A 27 2.95 -31.77 14.68
N PRO A 28 2.92 -31.44 15.99
CA PRO A 28 1.63 -31.18 16.65
C PRO A 28 1.07 -29.78 16.37
N LEU A 29 1.91 -28.80 16.00
CA LEU A 29 1.50 -27.42 15.78
C LEU A 29 1.20 -27.14 14.31
N THR A 30 2.02 -27.68 13.41
CA THR A 30 1.84 -27.51 11.96
C THR A 30 0.51 -28.12 11.50
N ASP A 31 0.16 -29.33 11.94
CA ASP A 31 -1.09 -30.00 11.51
C ASP A 31 -2.35 -29.27 11.98
N ARG A 32 -2.31 -28.69 13.19
CA ARG A 32 -3.44 -27.94 13.75
C ARG A 32 -3.63 -26.58 13.07
N ILE A 33 -2.53 -25.94 12.64
CA ILE A 33 -2.55 -24.69 11.87
C ILE A 33 -3.02 -24.97 10.43
N LEU A 34 -2.51 -26.02 9.79
CA LEU A 34 -2.87 -26.34 8.41
C LEU A 34 -4.34 -26.78 8.28
N SER A 35 -4.85 -27.61 9.22
CA SER A 35 -6.26 -28.03 9.21
C SER A 35 -7.26 -26.93 9.57
N THR A 36 -6.80 -25.85 10.22
CA THR A 36 -7.65 -24.66 10.46
C THR A 36 -7.61 -23.66 9.31
N LEU A 37 -6.53 -23.64 8.53
CA LEU A 37 -6.34 -22.73 7.40
C LEU A 37 -6.76 -23.31 6.04
N PHE A 38 -6.78 -24.64 5.90
CA PHE A 38 -7.09 -25.32 4.65
C PHE A 38 -8.19 -26.36 4.87
N ASP A 39 -9.22 -26.32 4.03
CA ASP A 39 -10.18 -27.41 3.94
C ASP A 39 -9.57 -28.61 3.18
N SER A 40 -10.16 -29.79 3.33
CA SER A 40 -9.67 -31.06 2.76
C SER A 40 -9.45 -31.07 1.23
N SER A 41 -10.03 -30.11 0.50
CA SER A 41 -9.86 -29.89 -0.94
C SER A 41 -8.70 -28.97 -1.32
N HIS A 42 -8.05 -28.30 -0.36
CA HIS A 42 -6.99 -27.31 -0.59
C HIS A 42 -5.69 -27.73 0.09
N SER A 43 -4.57 -27.65 -0.64
CA SER A 43 -3.26 -28.08 -0.13
C SER A 43 -2.35 -26.88 0.14
N ALA A 44 -1.61 -26.93 1.25
CA ALA A 44 -0.56 -25.97 1.59
C ALA A 44 0.55 -25.87 0.53
N SER A 45 0.67 -26.86 -0.36
CA SER A 45 1.54 -26.78 -1.54
C SER A 45 1.18 -25.64 -2.50
N ALA A 46 -0.02 -25.06 -2.40
CA ALA A 46 -0.42 -23.86 -3.12
C ALA A 46 0.26 -22.57 -2.63
N LEU A 47 0.85 -22.56 -1.41
CA LEU A 47 1.62 -21.45 -0.83
C LEU A 47 3.09 -21.40 -1.30
N GLN A 48 3.37 -21.86 -2.53
CA GLN A 48 4.70 -21.69 -3.10
C GLN A 48 4.95 -20.23 -3.48
N THR A 49 6.23 -19.85 -3.54
CA THR A 49 6.67 -18.53 -3.98
C THR A 49 6.25 -18.26 -5.42
N ASN A 50 5.08 -17.63 -5.59
CA ASN A 50 4.54 -17.26 -6.89
C ASN A 50 5.12 -15.91 -7.35
N PRO A 51 5.41 -15.72 -8.65
CA PRO A 51 5.74 -14.40 -9.22
C PRO A 51 4.80 -13.27 -8.78
N THR A 52 3.52 -13.56 -8.54
CA THR A 52 2.55 -12.58 -8.04
C THR A 52 2.88 -12.09 -6.63
N LEU A 53 3.29 -12.99 -5.73
CA LEU A 53 3.70 -12.65 -4.37
C LEU A 53 4.99 -11.82 -4.39
N LEU A 54 5.95 -12.19 -5.25
CA LEU A 54 7.17 -11.41 -5.45
C LEU A 54 6.87 -10.01 -5.98
N LEU A 55 5.98 -9.89 -6.96
CA LEU A 55 5.53 -8.60 -7.50
C LEU A 55 4.84 -7.76 -6.42
N GLY A 56 3.90 -8.34 -5.67
CA GLY A 56 3.21 -7.63 -4.60
C GLY A 56 4.17 -7.16 -3.49
N THR A 57 5.14 -7.99 -3.13
CA THR A 57 6.19 -7.66 -2.17
C THR A 57 7.11 -6.55 -2.69
N LEU A 58 7.51 -6.62 -3.97
CA LEU A 58 8.32 -5.60 -4.62
C LEU A 58 7.59 -4.25 -4.68
N LEU A 59 6.32 -4.24 -5.09
CA LEU A 59 5.48 -3.03 -5.13
C LEU A 59 5.31 -2.42 -3.74
N THR A 60 5.06 -3.26 -2.73
CA THR A 60 4.95 -2.83 -1.33
C THR A 60 6.23 -2.19 -0.83
N THR A 61 7.36 -2.84 -1.10
CA THR A 61 8.70 -2.38 -0.66
C THR A 61 9.11 -1.11 -1.40
N ALA A 62 8.88 -1.02 -2.71
CA ALA A 62 9.12 0.17 -3.51
C ALA A 62 8.27 1.36 -3.04
N GLY A 63 6.98 1.14 -2.77
CA GLY A 63 6.09 2.16 -2.23
C GLY A 63 6.54 2.68 -0.85
N ALA A 64 6.91 1.77 0.05
CA ALA A 64 7.46 2.12 1.36
C ALA A 64 8.79 2.89 1.25
N TYR A 65 9.67 2.48 0.32
CA TYR A 65 10.92 3.16 0.05
C TYR A 65 10.70 4.60 -0.45
N ILE A 66 9.81 4.80 -1.42
CA ILE A 66 9.44 6.13 -1.92
C ILE A 66 8.94 7.00 -0.76
N ARG A 67 8.03 6.47 0.07
CA ARG A 67 7.53 7.20 1.25
C ARG A 67 8.66 7.58 2.22
N SER A 68 9.59 6.66 2.50
CA SER A 68 10.77 6.93 3.33
C SER A 68 11.63 8.06 2.75
N ARG A 69 11.85 8.08 1.43
CA ARG A 69 12.55 9.18 0.75
C ARG A 69 11.78 10.50 0.83
N CYS A 70 10.45 10.49 0.76
CA CYS A 70 9.62 11.69 0.93
C CYS A 70 9.75 12.25 2.36
N TYR A 71 9.71 11.38 3.37
CA TYR A 71 9.92 11.77 4.77
C TYR A 71 11.30 12.40 4.98
N ARG A 72 12.34 11.80 4.40
CA ARG A 72 13.70 12.34 4.48
C ARG A 72 13.84 13.68 3.76
N ALA A 73 13.15 13.86 2.63
CA ALA A 73 13.18 15.11 1.86
C ALA A 73 12.41 16.24 2.57
N LEU A 74 11.26 15.95 3.18
CA LEU A 74 10.49 16.91 3.97
C LEU A 74 11.15 17.21 5.32
N GLY A 75 11.85 16.24 5.92
CA GLY A 75 12.55 16.43 7.20
C GLY A 75 11.63 16.98 8.28
N GLN A 76 12.03 18.08 8.93
CA GLN A 76 11.27 18.75 10.00
C GLN A 76 9.98 19.43 9.51
N LEU A 77 9.75 19.53 8.20
CA LEU A 77 8.53 20.09 7.62
C LEU A 77 7.40 19.06 7.47
N PHE A 78 7.65 17.78 7.77
CA PHE A 78 6.59 16.77 7.74
C PHE A 78 5.63 16.94 8.94
N THR A 79 4.47 17.56 8.71
CA THR A 79 3.39 17.65 9.70
C THR A 79 2.19 16.80 9.26
N PHE A 80 1.66 15.97 10.16
CA PHE A 80 0.42 15.20 9.93
C PHE A 80 -0.83 16.10 9.96
N GLU A 81 -0.73 17.22 10.67
CA GLU A 81 -1.71 18.31 10.61
C GLU A 81 -1.29 19.32 9.55
N LEU A 82 -2.29 19.92 8.89
CA LEU A 82 -2.14 21.03 7.95
C LEU A 82 -1.70 22.33 8.67
N SER A 83 -0.92 22.23 9.75
CA SER A 83 -0.44 23.35 10.55
C SER A 83 0.89 23.84 10.00
N VAL A 84 0.76 24.80 9.09
CA VAL A 84 1.84 25.63 8.56
C VAL A 84 2.72 26.15 9.71
N ARG A 85 3.95 25.65 9.80
CA ARG A 85 5.00 26.29 10.62
C ARG A 85 5.45 27.60 9.94
N LYS A 86 5.88 28.59 10.74
CA LYS A 86 6.24 29.93 10.28
C LYS A 86 7.39 29.95 9.27
N GLU A 87 8.27 28.93 9.24
CA GLU A 87 9.36 28.80 8.26
C GLU A 87 9.14 27.72 7.17
N HIS A 88 7.89 27.46 6.78
CA HIS A 88 7.62 26.47 5.73
C HIS A 88 8.07 27.02 4.36
N HIS A 89 9.08 26.39 3.75
CA HIS A 89 9.50 26.64 2.36
C HIS A 89 9.04 25.49 1.46
N LEU A 90 8.96 25.74 0.15
CA LEU A 90 8.56 24.74 -0.82
C LEU A 90 9.69 23.72 -1.04
N VAL A 91 9.45 22.46 -0.69
CA VAL A 91 10.42 21.37 -0.91
C VAL A 91 10.32 20.88 -2.35
N THR A 92 11.39 21.06 -3.12
CA THR A 92 11.44 20.75 -4.56
C THR A 92 12.47 19.68 -4.92
N SER A 93 13.17 19.13 -3.93
CA SER A 93 14.28 18.17 -4.11
C SER A 93 13.86 16.72 -3.84
N GLY A 94 14.69 15.78 -4.28
CA GLY A 94 14.44 14.35 -4.10
C GLY A 94 13.20 13.90 -4.86
N PRO A 95 12.29 13.09 -4.27
CA PRO A 95 11.10 12.63 -4.97
C PRO A 95 10.19 13.75 -5.49
N TYR A 96 10.23 14.94 -4.85
CA TYR A 96 9.44 16.11 -5.23
C TYR A 96 9.94 16.81 -6.51
N SER A 97 11.11 16.43 -7.03
CA SER A 97 11.58 16.91 -8.33
C SER A 97 11.01 16.12 -9.51
N ILE A 98 10.31 15.01 -9.25
CA ILE A 98 9.79 14.08 -10.28
C ILE A 98 8.28 14.24 -10.43
N VAL A 99 7.56 14.22 -9.30
CA VAL A 99 6.12 14.42 -9.21
C VAL A 99 5.82 15.31 -8.00
N ARG A 100 4.68 15.99 -8.01
CA ARG A 100 4.32 16.92 -6.93
C ARG A 100 3.94 16.22 -5.63
N HIS A 101 3.38 15.02 -5.73
CA HIS A 101 2.80 14.25 -4.61
C HIS A 101 3.40 12.84 -4.49
N PRO A 102 4.73 12.71 -4.39
CA PRO A 102 5.42 11.41 -4.43
C PRO A 102 5.06 10.50 -3.25
N ALA A 103 4.68 11.08 -2.10
CA ALA A 103 4.23 10.33 -0.94
C ALA A 103 2.91 9.58 -1.24
N TYR A 104 2.01 10.18 -2.01
CA TYR A 104 0.76 9.54 -2.44
C TYR A 104 1.03 8.47 -3.50
N THR A 105 1.95 8.70 -4.43
CA THR A 105 2.44 7.67 -5.37
C THR A 105 2.97 6.45 -4.63
N GLY A 106 3.86 6.65 -3.66
CA GLY A 106 4.41 5.55 -2.85
C GLY A 106 3.33 4.84 -2.02
N SER A 107 2.32 5.57 -1.55
CA SER A 107 1.17 4.97 -0.84
C SER A 107 0.34 4.08 -1.76
N PHE A 108 0.03 4.57 -2.95
CA PHE A 108 -0.75 3.85 -3.94
C PHE A 108 -0.03 2.56 -4.36
N LEU A 109 1.28 2.64 -4.63
CA LEU A 109 2.12 1.47 -4.91
C LEU A 109 2.09 0.46 -3.77
N ALA A 110 2.19 0.94 -2.52
CA ALA A 110 2.16 0.06 -1.36
C ALA A 110 0.81 -0.65 -1.19
N PHE A 111 -0.30 0.06 -1.35
CA PHE A 111 -1.63 -0.55 -1.30
C PHE A 111 -1.88 -1.53 -2.44
N ALA A 112 -1.45 -1.19 -3.66
CA ALA A 112 -1.54 -2.10 -4.80
C ALA A 112 -0.73 -3.38 -4.56
N GLY A 113 0.48 -3.25 -4.01
CA GLY A 113 1.32 -4.39 -3.63
C GLY A 113 0.66 -5.28 -2.58
N ILE A 114 0.10 -4.70 -1.52
CA ILE A 114 -0.64 -5.43 -0.48
C ILE A 114 -1.84 -6.17 -1.06
N HIS A 115 -2.66 -5.52 -1.91
CA HIS A 115 -3.77 -6.19 -2.57
C HIS A 115 -3.31 -7.33 -3.48
N THR A 116 -2.18 -7.15 -4.17
CA THR A 116 -1.59 -8.19 -5.01
C THR A 116 -1.15 -9.40 -4.19
N CYS A 117 -0.52 -9.20 -3.03
CA CYS A 117 -0.16 -10.30 -2.12
C CYS A 117 -1.40 -11.00 -1.57
N LEU A 118 -2.43 -10.26 -1.18
CA LEU A 118 -3.61 -10.81 -0.50
C LEU A 118 -4.60 -11.52 -1.43
N PHE A 119 -4.82 -11.00 -2.64
CA PHE A 119 -5.85 -11.48 -3.55
C PHE A 119 -5.30 -12.12 -4.83
N GLY A 120 -3.97 -12.08 -5.01
CA GLY A 120 -3.30 -12.66 -6.17
C GLY A 120 -3.36 -14.18 -6.20
N PRO A 121 -3.12 -14.81 -7.37
CA PRO A 121 -2.96 -16.25 -7.46
C PRO A 121 -1.86 -16.76 -6.51
N GLY A 122 -2.18 -17.79 -5.73
CA GLY A 122 -1.27 -18.36 -4.72
C GLY A 122 -1.25 -17.65 -3.38
N SER A 123 -2.06 -16.59 -3.18
CA SER A 123 -2.22 -15.98 -1.85
C SER A 123 -2.89 -16.94 -0.88
N LEU A 124 -2.63 -16.76 0.42
CA LEU A 124 -3.27 -17.56 1.47
C LEU A 124 -4.80 -17.49 1.40
N LEU A 125 -5.38 -16.32 1.13
CA LEU A 125 -6.84 -16.17 1.01
C LEU A 125 -7.40 -16.94 -0.18
N ARG A 126 -6.69 -17.00 -1.30
CA ARG A 126 -7.17 -17.76 -2.46
C ARG A 126 -6.91 -19.25 -2.29
N ALA A 127 -5.79 -19.62 -1.68
CA ALA A 127 -5.42 -21.00 -1.42
C ALA A 127 -6.29 -21.66 -0.35
N SER A 128 -6.83 -20.91 0.62
CA SER A 128 -7.73 -21.45 1.66
C SER A 128 -9.14 -21.74 1.16
N GLY A 129 -9.49 -21.35 -0.06
CA GLY A 129 -10.85 -21.48 -0.61
C GLY A 129 -11.86 -20.48 -0.03
N ILE A 130 -11.47 -19.63 0.95
CA ILE A 130 -12.40 -18.68 1.57
C ILE A 130 -12.98 -17.70 0.55
N LEU A 131 -12.20 -17.35 -0.49
CA LEU A 131 -12.62 -16.45 -1.56
C LEU A 131 -13.68 -17.05 -2.50
N ASP A 132 -13.83 -18.38 -2.54
CA ASP A 132 -14.84 -19.06 -3.38
C ASP A 132 -16.22 -19.09 -2.70
N THR A 133 -16.26 -18.87 -1.38
CA THR A 133 -17.51 -18.74 -0.61
C THR A 133 -18.24 -17.43 -0.90
N ASP A 134 -19.53 -17.36 -0.58
CA ASP A 134 -20.28 -16.09 -0.71
C ASP A 134 -19.74 -14.99 0.22
N VAL A 135 -19.22 -15.37 1.39
CA VAL A 135 -18.49 -14.46 2.28
C VAL A 135 -17.22 -13.93 1.61
N GLY A 136 -16.49 -14.79 0.92
CA GLY A 136 -15.31 -14.44 0.12
C GLY A 136 -15.59 -13.41 -0.97
N LYS A 137 -16.69 -13.59 -1.72
CA LYS A 137 -17.13 -12.64 -2.74
C LYS A 137 -17.48 -11.27 -2.13
N VAL A 138 -18.12 -11.25 -0.97
CA VAL A 138 -18.38 -10.01 -0.21
C VAL A 138 -17.07 -9.34 0.22
N ILE A 139 -16.09 -10.10 0.70
CA ILE A 139 -14.76 -9.58 1.07
C ILE A 139 -14.07 -8.95 -0.14
N ILE A 140 -14.07 -9.62 -1.30
CA ILE A 140 -13.50 -9.08 -2.54
C ILE A 140 -14.19 -7.78 -2.95
N GLY A 141 -15.54 -7.77 -2.94
CA GLY A 141 -16.32 -6.58 -3.25
C GLY A 141 -16.01 -5.43 -2.30
N ALA A 142 -15.96 -5.69 -0.99
CA ALA A 142 -15.61 -4.71 0.02
C ALA A 142 -14.18 -4.18 -0.15
N ALA A 143 -13.21 -5.06 -0.46
CA ALA A 143 -11.83 -4.67 -0.71
C ALA A 143 -11.69 -3.80 -1.97
N ALA A 144 -12.44 -4.11 -3.04
CA ALA A 144 -12.47 -3.31 -4.27
C ALA A 144 -13.07 -1.92 -4.01
N VAL A 145 -14.21 -1.84 -3.30
CA VAL A 145 -14.85 -0.58 -2.91
C VAL A 145 -13.91 0.25 -2.03
N HIS A 146 -13.28 -0.37 -1.03
CA HIS A 146 -12.31 0.30 -0.16
C HIS A 146 -11.11 0.82 -0.96
N GLY A 147 -10.59 0.04 -1.91
CA GLY A 147 -9.54 0.48 -2.84
C GLY A 147 -9.95 1.70 -3.66
N ALA A 148 -11.17 1.71 -4.20
CA ALA A 148 -11.70 2.85 -4.95
C ALA A 148 -11.86 4.11 -4.07
N ILE A 149 -12.34 3.95 -2.82
CA ILE A 149 -12.45 5.04 -1.85
C ILE A 149 -11.08 5.62 -1.52
N ILE A 150 -10.07 4.77 -1.28
CA ILE A 150 -8.70 5.22 -1.01
C ILE A 150 -8.12 5.98 -2.21
N ALA A 151 -8.31 5.45 -3.43
CA ALA A 151 -7.83 6.09 -4.64
C ALA A 151 -8.46 7.48 -4.82
N TYR A 152 -9.78 7.58 -4.67
CA TYR A 152 -10.51 8.84 -4.70
C TYR A 152 -10.02 9.82 -3.61
N PHE A 153 -9.84 9.33 -2.38
CA PHE A 153 -9.34 10.15 -1.27
C PHE A 153 -7.94 10.70 -1.56
N PHE A 154 -7.01 9.89 -2.07
CA PHE A 154 -5.67 10.36 -2.42
C PHE A 154 -5.69 11.38 -3.55
N ILE A 155 -6.45 11.14 -4.62
CA ILE A 155 -6.56 12.08 -5.73
C ILE A 155 -7.16 13.40 -5.25
N SER A 156 -8.30 13.38 -4.56
CA SER A 156 -8.95 14.59 -4.05
C SER A 156 -8.05 15.36 -3.07
N ARG A 157 -7.29 14.64 -2.24
CA ARG A 157 -6.33 15.23 -1.31
C ARG A 157 -5.19 15.95 -2.04
N THR A 158 -4.66 15.39 -3.13
CA THR A 158 -3.62 16.06 -3.93
C THR A 158 -4.11 17.38 -4.54
N LEU A 159 -5.37 17.43 -4.95
CA LEU A 159 -5.99 18.66 -5.50
C LEU A 159 -6.14 19.74 -4.42
N ALA A 160 -6.58 19.34 -3.23
CA ALA A 160 -6.71 20.25 -2.10
C ALA A 160 -5.35 20.78 -1.65
N GLU A 161 -4.33 19.92 -1.58
CA GLU A 161 -2.98 20.32 -1.20
C GLU A 161 -2.33 21.24 -2.25
N ASP A 162 -2.49 20.95 -3.56
CA ASP A 162 -2.06 21.86 -4.63
C ASP A 162 -2.65 23.27 -4.47
N LYS A 163 -3.94 23.35 -4.12
CA LYS A 163 -4.63 24.63 -3.91
C LYS A 163 -4.03 25.40 -2.74
N VAL A 164 -3.84 24.73 -1.60
CA VAL A 164 -3.23 25.35 -0.40
C VAL A 164 -1.79 25.78 -0.66
N MET A 165 -1.00 24.96 -1.38
CA MET A 165 0.37 25.32 -1.75
C MET A 165 0.40 26.53 -2.68
N LYS A 166 -0.52 26.59 -3.66
CA LYS A 166 -0.63 27.74 -4.56
C LYS A 166 -1.03 29.03 -3.82
N GLU A 167 -2.02 28.96 -2.94
CA GLU A 167 -2.45 30.11 -2.13
C GLU A 167 -1.32 30.65 -1.26
N LYS A 168 -0.46 29.76 -0.75
CA LYS A 168 0.63 30.11 0.15
C LYS A 168 1.91 30.61 -0.55
N PHE A 169 2.33 29.92 -1.61
CA PHE A 169 3.63 30.16 -2.26
C PHE A 169 3.51 30.92 -3.60
N GLY A 170 2.29 31.11 -4.12
CA GLY A 170 2.01 31.94 -5.29
C GLY A 170 2.89 31.62 -6.50
N VAL A 171 3.70 32.61 -6.91
CA VAL A 171 4.57 32.51 -8.10
C VAL A 171 5.64 31.42 -7.96
N GLU A 172 6.17 31.20 -6.76
CA GLU A 172 7.16 30.14 -6.52
C GLU A 172 6.57 28.76 -6.83
N TRP A 173 5.33 28.53 -6.39
CA TRP A 173 4.60 27.31 -6.71
C TRP A 173 4.32 27.16 -8.20
N ASP A 174 3.86 28.22 -8.87
CA ASP A 174 3.58 28.16 -10.31
C ASP A 174 4.85 27.85 -11.14
N LEU A 175 6.00 28.42 -10.78
CA LEU A 175 7.28 28.14 -11.43
C LEU A 175 7.77 26.71 -11.20
N TRP A 176 7.58 26.17 -10.00
CA TRP A 176 7.93 24.79 -9.70
C TRP A 176 6.96 23.80 -10.36
N ALA A 177 5.65 24.04 -10.28
CA ALA A 177 4.63 23.17 -10.87
C ALA A 177 4.72 23.10 -12.41
N ARG A 178 5.25 24.12 -13.07
CA ARG A 178 5.61 24.06 -14.51
C ARG A 178 6.75 23.08 -14.80
N ARG A 179 7.74 22.99 -13.91
CA ARG A 179 8.87 22.05 -14.04
C ARG A 179 8.48 20.63 -13.65
N VAL A 180 7.54 20.49 -12.71
CA VAL A 180 7.03 19.21 -12.21
C VAL A 180 5.51 19.13 -12.50
N PRO A 181 5.10 18.93 -13.76
CA PRO A 181 3.69 19.05 -14.15
C PRO A 181 2.81 17.94 -13.55
N TYR A 182 3.38 16.76 -13.34
CA TYR A 182 2.65 15.57 -12.88
C TYR A 182 2.47 15.57 -11.36
N ARG A 183 1.27 15.22 -10.91
CA ARG A 183 0.91 15.07 -9.49
C ARG A 183 1.41 13.75 -8.94
N LEU A 184 1.10 12.63 -9.57
CA LEU A 184 1.29 11.29 -9.03
C LEU A 184 2.13 10.38 -9.93
N ILE A 185 1.84 10.37 -11.23
CA ILE A 185 2.43 9.43 -12.20
C ILE A 185 3.08 10.24 -13.32
N PRO A 186 4.42 10.16 -13.48
CA PRO A 186 5.11 10.82 -14.57
C PRO A 186 4.50 10.45 -15.92
N GLY A 187 4.17 11.46 -16.74
CA GLY A 187 3.60 11.25 -18.07
C GLY A 187 2.09 11.00 -18.12
N VAL A 188 1.40 10.89 -16.97
CA VAL A 188 -0.03 10.55 -16.93
C VAL A 188 -0.84 11.56 -16.13
N PHE A 189 -0.50 11.76 -14.86
CA PHE A 189 -1.30 12.58 -13.94
C PHE A 189 -0.44 13.22 -12.87
#